data_AF-A0A1Q5CND6-F1
#
_entry.id   AF-A0A1Q5CND6-F1
#
_cell.length_a   1.000
_cell.length_b   1.000
_cell.length_c   1.000
_cell.angle_alpha   90.00
_cell.angle_beta   90.00
_cell.angle_gamma   90.00
#
_symmetry.space_group_name_H-M   'P 1'
#
loop_
_entity.id
_entity.type
_entity.pdbx_description
1 polymer ?
#
loop_
_entity_poly.entity_id
_entity_poly.type
_entity_poly.pdbx_seq_one_letter_code
_entity_poly.pdbx_strand_id
1 'polypeptide(L)'
;PVASLTPPRPAPHPALHPATAPAAPTAPALPAQRAPGRTIGALAAAASATVADTLGRFRSPSSQQSPAQSAPHSPPNAPAPPPPYEPPPSYSAATTPPGGHPSHAPAPETDPPPAYTAVPEGGFDPRELTDFQLDELVHRIIGRVTRLVRTELRMDRERVGRLRDPRA
;
A
#
# COMPACT_ATOMS: atom_id res chain seq x y z
N PRO A 1 7.40 -10.40 66.42
CA PRO A 1 8.54 -9.68 65.78
C PRO A 1 9.16 -10.53 64.65
N VAL A 2 8.88 -10.19 63.40
CA VAL A 2 9.44 -10.85 62.20
C VAL A 2 10.62 -10.03 61.68
N ALA A 3 11.77 -10.68 61.55
CA ALA A 3 13.04 -10.07 61.14
C ALA A 3 13.05 -9.76 59.64
N SER A 4 13.58 -8.58 59.27
CA SER A 4 13.72 -8.12 57.88
C SER A 4 14.90 -8.81 57.20
N LEU A 5 14.68 -9.48 56.06
CA LEU A 5 15.75 -10.00 55.19
C LEU A 5 16.31 -8.88 54.32
N THR A 6 17.60 -8.59 54.46
CA THR A 6 18.40 -7.73 53.57
C THR A 6 18.77 -8.50 52.29
N PRO A 7 18.72 -7.89 51.09
CA PRO A 7 19.16 -8.55 49.86
C PRO A 7 20.71 -8.58 49.74
N PRO A 8 21.29 -9.61 49.08
CA PRO A 8 22.74 -9.72 48.90
C PRO A 8 23.28 -8.78 47.82
N ARG A 9 24.54 -8.35 48.02
CA ARG A 9 25.32 -7.47 47.14
C ARG A 9 25.83 -8.23 45.90
N PRO A 10 25.79 -7.66 44.68
CA PRO A 10 26.31 -8.33 43.49
C PRO A 10 27.86 -8.31 43.45
N ALA A 11 28.45 -9.44 43.03
CA ALA A 11 29.88 -9.62 42.83
C ALA A 11 30.35 -9.03 41.48
N PRO A 12 31.62 -8.61 41.33
CA PRO A 12 32.15 -8.09 40.06
C PRO A 12 32.36 -9.21 39.04
N HIS A 13 31.94 -8.97 37.79
CA HIS A 13 32.11 -9.88 36.66
C HIS A 13 33.56 -9.87 36.14
N PRO A 14 34.11 -11.03 35.71
CA PRO A 14 35.42 -11.09 35.06
C PRO A 14 35.38 -10.47 33.66
N ALA A 15 36.43 -9.73 33.30
CA ALA A 15 36.60 -9.10 31.99
C ALA A 15 36.73 -10.16 30.88
N LEU A 16 35.89 -10.05 29.86
CA LEU A 16 35.99 -10.86 28.65
C LEU A 16 37.17 -10.36 27.80
N HIS A 17 38.10 -11.26 27.51
CA HIS A 17 39.19 -11.04 26.58
C HIS A 17 38.63 -10.88 25.15
N PRO A 18 39.17 -9.98 24.31
CA PRO A 18 38.72 -9.86 22.92
C PRO A 18 39.12 -11.11 22.14
N ALA A 19 38.13 -11.83 21.64
CA ALA A 19 38.30 -12.91 20.68
C ALA A 19 38.83 -12.34 19.35
N THR A 20 39.94 -12.89 18.89
CA THR A 20 40.49 -12.69 17.53
C THR A 20 39.44 -13.06 16.48
N ALA A 21 39.03 -12.06 15.68
CA ALA A 21 38.15 -12.24 14.53
C ALA A 21 38.93 -12.84 13.33
N PRO A 22 38.31 -13.71 12.51
CA PRO A 22 38.92 -14.16 11.25
C PRO A 22 38.94 -13.01 10.23
N ALA A 23 40.04 -12.92 9.47
CA ALA A 23 40.28 -11.88 8.47
C ALA A 23 39.21 -11.89 7.37
N ALA A 24 38.54 -10.76 7.17
CA ALA A 24 37.65 -10.52 6.04
C ALA A 24 38.46 -10.20 4.78
N PRO A 25 38.05 -10.67 3.58
CA PRO A 25 38.70 -10.30 2.33
C PRO A 25 38.51 -8.80 2.05
N THR A 26 39.61 -8.10 1.84
CA THR A 26 39.67 -6.67 1.52
C THR A 26 39.05 -6.41 0.14
N ALA A 27 37.80 -5.96 0.12
CA ALA A 27 37.21 -5.38 -1.08
C ALA A 27 37.80 -3.96 -1.29
N PRO A 28 38.18 -3.58 -2.52
CA PRO A 28 38.71 -2.24 -2.78
C PRO A 28 37.60 -1.20 -2.54
N ALA A 29 37.87 -0.26 -1.64
CA ALA A 29 36.98 0.87 -1.35
C ALA A 29 36.78 1.72 -2.61
N LEU A 30 35.57 1.70 -3.16
CA LEU A 30 35.17 2.61 -4.24
C LEU A 30 35.12 4.04 -3.69
N PRO A 31 35.61 5.05 -4.44
CA PRO A 31 35.55 6.43 -3.99
C PRO A 31 34.08 6.89 -3.93
N ALA A 32 33.62 7.19 -2.72
CA ALA A 32 32.32 7.80 -2.47
C ALA A 32 32.33 9.26 -2.95
N GLN A 33 32.07 9.46 -4.25
CA GLN A 33 31.84 10.78 -4.84
C GLN A 33 30.45 11.28 -4.43
N ARG A 34 30.42 12.20 -3.45
CA ARG A 34 29.19 12.85 -2.98
C ARG A 34 28.83 14.02 -3.91
N ALA A 35 28.08 13.72 -4.97
CA ALA A 35 27.47 14.74 -5.83
C ALA A 35 26.05 15.08 -5.32
N PRO A 36 25.70 16.35 -5.06
CA PRO A 36 24.36 16.72 -4.65
C PRO A 36 23.39 16.67 -5.85
N GLY A 37 22.27 15.95 -5.68
CA GLY A 37 21.03 16.23 -6.40
C GLY A 37 20.77 15.53 -7.74
N ARG A 38 21.70 14.76 -8.32
CA ARG A 38 21.46 14.04 -9.61
C ARG A 38 21.26 12.53 -9.48
N THR A 39 21.78 11.91 -8.42
CA THR A 39 21.76 10.44 -8.24
C THR A 39 20.39 9.89 -7.87
N ILE A 40 19.59 10.66 -7.11
CA ILE A 40 18.22 10.27 -6.73
C ILE A 40 17.32 10.23 -7.97
N GLY A 41 17.45 11.22 -8.86
CA GLY A 41 16.70 11.25 -10.13
C GLY A 41 17.06 10.08 -11.04
N ALA A 42 18.36 9.75 -11.16
CA ALA A 42 18.83 8.62 -11.95
C ALA A 42 18.36 7.27 -11.38
N LEU A 43 18.42 7.10 -10.06
CA LEU A 43 17.91 5.90 -9.38
C LEU A 43 16.39 5.76 -9.52
N ALA A 44 15.65 6.86 -9.34
CA ALA A 44 14.20 6.88 -9.52
C ALA A 44 13.80 6.57 -10.98
N ALA A 45 14.54 7.08 -11.95
CA ALA A 45 14.34 6.78 -13.37
C ALA A 45 14.62 5.29 -13.68
N ALA A 46 15.70 4.72 -13.14
CA ALA A 46 16.02 3.31 -13.30
C ALA A 46 14.96 2.41 -12.65
N ALA A 47 14.50 2.74 -11.44
CA ALA A 47 13.40 2.04 -10.79
C ALA A 47 12.09 2.12 -11.59
N SER A 48 11.75 3.31 -12.10
CA SER A 48 10.55 3.51 -12.93
C SER A 48 10.60 2.72 -14.24
N ALA A 49 11.77 2.63 -14.87
CA ALA A 49 11.97 1.84 -16.08
C ALA A 49 11.74 0.34 -15.83
N THR A 50 12.25 -0.21 -14.73
CA THR A 50 12.02 -1.61 -14.34
C THR A 50 10.53 -1.88 -14.05
N VAL A 51 9.83 -0.94 -13.42
CA VAL A 51 8.38 -1.04 -13.19
C VAL A 51 7.60 -0.97 -14.50
N ALA A 52 7.98 -0.09 -15.42
CA ALA A 52 7.37 0.01 -16.74
C ALA A 52 7.60 -1.25 -17.59
N ASP A 53 8.80 -1.85 -17.55
CA ASP A 53 9.11 -3.11 -18.24
C ASP A 53 8.30 -4.27 -17.68
N THR A 54 8.23 -4.40 -16.35
CA THR A 54 7.46 -5.45 -15.69
C THR A 54 5.96 -5.32 -15.99
N LEU A 55 5.37 -4.12 -15.86
CA LEU A 55 3.97 -3.89 -16.25
C LEU A 55 3.74 -4.07 -17.76
N GLY A 56 4.70 -3.67 -18.59
CA GLY A 56 4.65 -3.86 -20.05
C GLY A 56 4.63 -5.34 -20.43
N ARG A 57 5.39 -6.18 -19.72
CA ARG A 57 5.40 -7.64 -19.90
C ARG A 57 4.08 -8.30 -19.50
N PHE A 58 3.35 -7.73 -18.54
CA PHE A 58 2.00 -8.19 -18.15
C PHE A 58 0.88 -7.60 -19.03
N ARG A 59 1.16 -6.59 -19.86
CA ARG A 59 0.23 -6.15 -20.92
C ARG A 59 0.43 -7.03 -22.15
N SER A 60 -0.51 -7.92 -22.42
CA SER A 60 -0.55 -8.71 -23.66
C SER A 60 -0.33 -7.85 -24.92
N PRO A 61 0.31 -8.38 -25.98
CA PRO A 61 0.72 -7.63 -27.17
C PRO A 61 -0.44 -7.34 -28.15
N SER A 62 -1.60 -6.90 -27.65
CA SER A 62 -2.78 -6.62 -28.49
C SER A 62 -2.92 -5.17 -28.94
N SER A 63 -1.91 -4.31 -28.71
CA SER A 63 -2.01 -2.88 -29.00
C SER A 63 -0.69 -2.25 -29.45
N GLN A 64 0.03 -2.91 -30.36
CA GLN A 64 1.04 -2.23 -31.19
C GLN A 64 0.37 -1.85 -32.51
N GLN A 65 -0.35 -0.72 -32.51
CA GLN A 65 -0.93 -0.16 -33.72
C GLN A 65 0.03 0.91 -34.26
N SER A 66 0.75 0.58 -35.33
CA SER A 66 1.67 1.47 -36.05
C SER A 66 0.95 2.72 -36.59
N PRO A 67 1.62 3.88 -36.67
CA PRO A 67 1.05 5.09 -37.25
C PRO A 67 1.37 5.16 -38.74
N ALA A 68 0.39 4.86 -39.60
CA ALA A 68 0.41 5.30 -40.99
C ALA A 68 -0.99 5.18 -41.63
N GLN A 69 -1.67 6.30 -41.79
CA GLN A 69 -2.15 6.84 -43.07
C GLN A 69 -3.35 7.75 -42.86
N SER A 70 -3.12 9.02 -43.14
CA SER A 70 -4.12 10.04 -43.31
C SER A 70 -4.98 9.72 -44.52
N ALA A 71 -6.27 9.49 -44.30
CA ALA A 71 -7.31 9.66 -45.32
C ALA A 71 -8.39 10.57 -44.72
N PRO A 72 -8.86 11.61 -45.44
CA PRO A 72 -9.99 12.40 -44.99
C PRO A 72 -11.29 11.65 -45.31
N HIS A 73 -12.40 12.09 -44.70
CA HIS A 73 -13.81 11.76 -45.00
C HIS A 73 -14.51 10.76 -44.06
N SER A 74 -15.08 11.29 -42.97
CA SER A 74 -16.53 11.24 -42.65
C SER A 74 -16.71 11.64 -41.18
N PRO A 75 -17.60 12.57 -40.82
CA PRO A 75 -17.89 12.80 -39.41
C PRO A 75 -18.50 11.50 -38.83
N PRO A 76 -17.99 10.98 -37.70
CA PRO A 76 -18.64 9.87 -37.03
C PRO A 76 -20.03 10.36 -36.58
N ASN A 77 -21.02 9.54 -36.89
CA ASN A 77 -22.40 9.63 -36.42
C ASN A 77 -22.43 10.18 -34.99
N ALA A 78 -22.95 11.40 -34.81
CA ALA A 78 -23.06 11.98 -33.48
C ALA A 78 -23.98 11.07 -32.65
N PRO A 79 -23.56 10.66 -31.44
CA PRO A 79 -24.45 9.91 -30.57
C PRO A 79 -25.70 10.76 -30.31
N ALA A 80 -26.87 10.18 -30.54
CA ALA A 80 -28.15 10.81 -30.21
C ALA A 80 -28.11 11.27 -28.74
N PRO A 81 -28.70 12.44 -28.41
CA PRO A 81 -28.75 12.90 -27.03
C PRO A 81 -29.43 11.83 -26.17
N PRO A 82 -28.95 11.61 -24.93
CA PRO A 82 -29.58 10.66 -24.03
C PRO A 82 -31.04 11.08 -23.79
N PRO A 83 -31.95 10.13 -23.54
CA PRO A 83 -33.32 10.47 -23.17
C PRO A 83 -33.31 11.35 -21.92
N PRO A 84 -34.30 12.25 -21.75
CA PRO A 84 -34.47 13.02 -20.53
C PRO A 84 -34.41 12.10 -19.31
N TYR A 85 -33.58 12.44 -18.33
CA TYR A 85 -33.44 11.66 -17.12
C TYR A 85 -34.72 11.76 -16.31
N GLU A 86 -35.48 10.67 -16.24
CA GLU A 86 -36.63 10.56 -15.36
C GLU A 86 -36.12 10.18 -13.96
N PRO A 87 -36.40 11.00 -12.92
CA PRO A 87 -35.95 10.68 -11.58
C PRO A 87 -36.60 9.36 -11.13
N PRO A 88 -35.85 8.47 -10.46
CA PRO A 88 -36.43 7.24 -9.95
C PRO A 88 -37.57 7.56 -8.96
N PRO A 89 -38.60 6.71 -8.88
CA PRO A 89 -39.69 6.90 -7.93
C PRO A 89 -39.13 6.98 -6.51
N SER A 90 -39.56 8.01 -5.77
CA SER A 90 -39.26 8.15 -4.35
C SER A 90 -39.77 6.92 -3.62
N TYR A 91 -38.85 6.08 -3.13
CA TYR A 91 -39.20 4.96 -2.27
C TYR A 91 -39.71 5.51 -0.94
N SER A 92 -41.04 5.55 -0.79
CA SER A 92 -41.68 5.67 0.52
C SER A 92 -41.26 4.48 1.37
N ALA A 93 -40.65 4.76 2.52
CA ALA A 93 -40.27 3.76 3.51
C ALA A 93 -41.51 3.00 3.99
N ALA A 94 -41.68 1.77 3.50
CA ALA A 94 -42.68 0.85 4.00
C ALA A 94 -42.07 -0.56 4.16
N THR A 95 -41.93 -0.93 5.43
CA THR A 95 -41.99 -2.29 6.00
C THR A 95 -40.98 -3.34 5.52
N THR A 96 -40.01 -3.55 6.42
CA THR A 96 -39.19 -4.73 6.68
C THR A 96 -39.81 -6.07 6.25
N PRO A 97 -39.10 -6.92 5.47
CA PRO A 97 -39.46 -8.33 5.34
C PRO A 97 -39.10 -9.09 6.62
N PRO A 98 -39.89 -10.11 7.05
CA PRO A 98 -39.53 -10.97 8.17
C PRO A 98 -38.48 -11.98 7.70
N GLY A 99 -37.24 -11.51 7.63
CA GLY A 99 -36.06 -12.29 7.30
C GLY A 99 -34.87 -11.60 7.93
N GLY A 100 -34.39 -12.13 9.04
CA GLY A 100 -33.34 -11.53 9.85
C GLY A 100 -32.02 -11.43 9.08
N HIS A 101 -31.80 -10.29 8.44
CA HIS A 101 -30.47 -9.82 8.09
C HIS A 101 -30.12 -8.79 9.18
N PRO A 102 -28.97 -8.90 9.88
CA PRO A 102 -28.58 -7.82 10.78
C PRO A 102 -28.46 -6.55 9.93
N SER A 103 -29.34 -5.60 10.20
CA SER A 103 -29.23 -4.24 9.68
C SER A 103 -27.81 -3.77 9.92
N HIS A 104 -27.12 -3.34 8.86
CA HIS A 104 -25.87 -2.65 8.99
C HIS A 104 -26.17 -1.33 9.70
N ALA A 105 -26.06 -1.35 11.03
CA ALA A 105 -26.05 -0.15 11.84
C ALA A 105 -24.95 0.78 11.28
N PRO A 106 -25.17 2.10 11.26
CA PRO A 106 -24.11 3.04 10.94
C PRO A 106 -22.91 2.69 11.83
N ALA A 107 -21.78 2.36 11.18
CA ALA A 107 -20.58 1.95 11.88
C ALA A 107 -20.27 2.99 12.96
N PRO A 108 -20.07 2.59 14.23
CA PRO A 108 -19.67 3.53 15.26
C PRO A 108 -18.42 4.25 14.77
N GLU A 109 -18.48 5.58 14.78
CA GLU A 109 -17.33 6.41 14.46
C GLU A 109 -16.17 5.99 15.35
N THR A 110 -15.13 5.50 14.69
CA THR A 110 -13.79 5.33 15.24
C THR A 110 -13.70 4.39 16.44
N ASP A 111 -14.19 3.16 16.27
CA ASP A 111 -13.59 2.07 17.03
C ASP A 111 -12.07 2.11 16.71
N PRO A 112 -11.18 2.21 17.71
CA PRO A 112 -9.75 2.26 17.46
C PRO A 112 -9.36 1.08 16.56
N PRO A 113 -8.43 1.27 15.61
CA PRO A 113 -8.00 0.17 14.77
C PRO A 113 -7.62 -1.01 15.66
N PRO A 114 -8.01 -2.24 15.29
CA PRO A 114 -7.76 -3.40 16.13
C PRO A 114 -6.30 -3.40 16.54
N ALA A 115 -6.06 -3.48 17.86
CA ALA A 115 -4.72 -3.48 18.41
C ALA A 115 -3.92 -4.60 17.73
N TYR A 116 -2.68 -4.29 17.35
CA TYR A 116 -1.82 -5.27 16.72
C TYR A 116 -1.48 -6.36 17.73
N THR A 117 -1.97 -7.58 17.46
CA THR A 117 -1.54 -8.78 18.16
C THR A 117 -0.45 -9.44 17.31
N ALA A 118 0.75 -9.56 17.85
CA ALA A 118 1.84 -10.24 17.17
C ALA A 118 1.47 -11.72 16.93
N VAL A 119 1.71 -12.19 15.71
CA VAL A 119 1.61 -13.61 15.40
C VAL A 119 2.82 -14.32 16.04
N PRO A 120 2.64 -15.41 16.80
CA PRO A 120 3.75 -16.20 17.33
C PRO A 120 4.72 -16.63 16.22
N GLU A 121 6.01 -16.75 16.54
CA GLU A 121 6.97 -17.28 15.56
C GLU A 121 6.54 -18.67 15.08
N GLY A 122 6.49 -18.87 13.76
CA GLY A 122 5.97 -20.08 13.13
C GLY A 122 4.44 -20.22 13.10
N GLY A 123 3.69 -19.23 13.58
CA GLY A 123 2.21 -19.27 13.61
C GLY A 123 1.51 -18.97 12.29
N PHE A 124 2.24 -18.60 11.24
CA PHE A 124 1.71 -18.37 9.91
C PHE A 124 2.73 -18.80 8.87
N ASP A 125 2.44 -19.88 8.13
CA ASP A 125 3.21 -20.28 6.96
C ASP A 125 2.44 -19.89 5.68
N PRO A 126 2.93 -18.94 4.87
CA PRO A 126 2.28 -18.57 3.62
C PRO A 126 2.28 -19.70 2.58
N ARG A 127 3.16 -20.71 2.71
CA ARG A 127 3.24 -21.83 1.76
C ARG A 127 2.15 -22.87 1.99
N GLU A 128 1.52 -22.89 3.16
CA GLU A 128 0.45 -23.82 3.50
C GLU A 128 -0.94 -23.30 3.09
N LEU A 129 -1.02 -22.07 2.56
CA LEU A 129 -2.29 -21.50 2.10
C LEU A 129 -2.78 -22.20 0.83
N THR A 130 -4.08 -22.52 0.81
CA THR A 130 -4.72 -22.98 -0.42
C THR A 130 -4.86 -21.84 -1.43
N ASP A 131 -4.95 -22.15 -2.72
CA ASP A 131 -5.07 -21.14 -3.77
C ASP A 131 -6.25 -20.17 -3.52
N PHE A 132 -7.39 -20.70 -3.05
CA PHE A 132 -8.54 -19.88 -2.67
C PHE A 132 -8.25 -18.95 -1.49
N GLN A 133 -7.54 -19.42 -0.46
CA GLN A 133 -7.17 -18.58 0.68
C GLN A 133 -6.16 -17.50 0.28
N LEU A 134 -5.24 -17.84 -0.63
CA LEU A 134 -4.32 -16.87 -1.20
C LEU A 134 -5.08 -15.80 -1.99
N ASP A 135 -6.02 -16.20 -2.85
CA ASP A 135 -6.85 -15.28 -3.62
C ASP A 135 -7.68 -14.36 -2.72
N GLU A 136 -8.33 -14.91 -1.69
CA GLU A 136 -9.08 -14.13 -0.71
C GLU A 136 -8.20 -13.17 0.09
N LEU A 137 -7.00 -13.62 0.49
CA LEU A 137 -6.03 -12.79 1.19
C LEU A 137 -5.56 -11.64 0.30
N VAL A 138 -5.20 -11.93 -0.95
CA VAL A 138 -4.77 -10.94 -1.94
C VAL A 138 -5.89 -9.95 -2.21
N HIS A 139 -7.13 -10.41 -2.41
CA HIS A 139 -8.29 -9.55 -2.62
C HIS A 139 -8.48 -8.59 -1.43
N ARG A 140 -8.40 -9.12 -0.20
CA ARG A 140 -8.52 -8.31 1.03
C ARG A 140 -7.39 -7.30 1.18
N ILE A 141 -6.15 -7.69 0.89
CA ILE A 141 -4.97 -6.81 0.98
C ILE A 141 -5.08 -5.68 -0.05
N ILE A 142 -5.36 -6.00 -1.32
CA ILE A 142 -5.50 -5.00 -2.37
C ILE A 142 -6.60 -4.00 -2.02
N GLY A 143 -7.77 -4.47 -1.58
CA GLY A 143 -8.87 -3.59 -1.17
C GLY A 143 -8.48 -2.64 -0.02
N ARG A 144 -7.76 -3.15 0.99
CA ARG A 144 -7.31 -2.33 2.13
C ARG A 144 -6.23 -1.32 1.74
N VAL A 145 -5.19 -1.77 1.04
CA VAL A 145 -4.04 -0.94 0.63
C VAL A 145 -4.50 0.17 -0.31
N THR A 146 -5.32 -0.16 -1.31
CA THR A 146 -5.80 0.86 -2.27
C THR A 146 -6.69 1.90 -1.61
N ARG A 147 -7.48 1.54 -0.60
CA ARG A 147 -8.25 2.50 0.19
C ARG A 147 -7.34 3.46 0.96
N LEU A 148 -6.30 2.95 1.62
CA LEU A 148 -5.32 3.78 2.33
C LEU A 148 -4.56 4.72 1.38
N VAL A 149 -4.09 4.20 0.25
CA VAL A 149 -3.42 5.03 -0.76
C VAL A 149 -4.36 6.11 -1.30
N ARG A 150 -5.63 5.77 -1.56
CA ARG A 150 -6.62 6.75 -2.04
C ARG A 150 -6.88 7.86 -1.02
N THR A 151 -6.92 7.54 0.27
CA THR A 151 -7.08 8.55 1.33
C THR A 151 -5.83 9.41 1.48
N GLU A 152 -4.63 8.80 1.48
CA GLU A 152 -3.37 9.55 1.54
C GLU A 152 -3.21 10.51 0.36
N LEU A 153 -3.51 10.06 -0.87
CA LEU A 153 -3.44 10.92 -2.05
C LEU A 153 -4.53 11.99 -2.09
N ARG A 154 -5.68 11.78 -1.46
CA ARG A 154 -6.68 12.85 -1.28
C ARG A 154 -6.13 13.93 -0.34
N MET A 155 -5.65 13.52 0.83
CA MET A 155 -5.06 14.42 1.81
C MET A 155 -3.84 15.16 1.24
N ASP A 156 -3.03 14.46 0.45
CA ASP A 156 -1.86 15.03 -0.19
C ASP A 156 -2.24 16.09 -1.23
N ARG A 157 -3.29 15.84 -2.03
CA ARG A 157 -3.80 16.85 -2.98
C ARG A 157 -4.29 18.12 -2.27
N GLU A 158 -5.01 17.97 -1.16
CA GLU A 158 -5.48 19.12 -0.36
C GLU A 158 -4.30 19.90 0.24
N ARG A 159 -3.29 19.18 0.73
CA ARG A 159 -2.07 19.76 1.30
C ARG A 159 -1.23 20.49 0.25
N VAL A 160 -0.99 19.86 -0.89
CA VAL A 160 -0.27 20.45 -2.02
C VAL A 160 -1.05 21.63 -2.60
N GLY A 161 -2.39 21.57 -2.62
CA GLY A 161 -3.25 22.68 -3.03
C GLY A 161 -3.04 23.94 -2.18
N ARG A 162 -3.04 23.79 -0.86
CA ARG A 162 -2.74 24.91 0.07
C ARG A 162 -1.32 25.44 -0.10
N LEU A 163 -0.33 24.54 -0.25
CA LEU A 163 1.06 24.97 -0.43
C LEU A 163 1.28 25.72 -1.75
N ARG A 164 0.43 25.47 -2.76
CA ARG A 164 0.47 26.13 -4.06
C ARG A 164 -0.38 27.39 -4.13
N ASP A 165 -1.26 27.62 -3.17
CA ASP A 165 -2.11 28.80 -3.14
C ASP A 165 -1.46 29.89 -2.27
N PRO A 166 -0.96 30.99 -2.86
CA PRO A 166 -0.34 32.09 -2.12
C PRO A 166 -1.35 32.89 -1.28
N ARG A 167 -2.65 32.57 -1.36
CA ARG A 167 -3.72 33.20 -0.58
C ARG A 167 -4.37 32.27 0.45
N ALA A 168 -3.97 31.00 0.51
CA ALA A 168 -4.49 30.02 1.46
C ALA A 168 -3.98 30.24 2.89
#